data_AF-A0A093Q5T5-F1
#
_entry.id   AF-A0A093Q5T5-F1
#
_cell.length_a   1.000
_cell.length_b   1.000
_cell.length_c   1.000
_cell.angle_alpha   90.00
_cell.angle_beta   90.00
_cell.angle_gamma   90.00
#
_symmetry.space_group_name_H-M   'P 1'
#
loop_
_entity.id
_entity.type
_entity.pdbx_description
1 polymer ?
#
loop_
_entity_poly.entity_id
_entity_poly.type
_entity_poly.pdbx_seq_one_letter_code
_entity_poly.pdbx_strand_id
1 'polypeptide(L)'
;MITFQQKILNLVKCFRRQWRLFSNSERTTVCGADCMLMALQLSMAEVNKQHHGDFTVSLSDVLETWNYLLHDKLGLSYENMKEPEDYADVKKAYHTFLAKSNMLDLVDICQKCYSLGLLPEDESIAPVQLLEFISGITNVQENSGSVLPTPSTQVDRQGQENVKASILAKKSVCSYLSLLVNSKDDLALAHILNVPDRGLGREAFTNLKHASQKKEMSIFLMATSFIRTIELGGRDCASPLYDPLRALVKGLSSFVTFIDKLQEIVGEILNPRIAGGRILSTVKMHLIKGRSNGDPFCQAVEEVVRDLDLKIKNIIDSQQEILTASTTGVSPTRKSCCIVNTLTLKQLQGLSVVWHVFFLHVTGDNLSYMRHYFPPIGNITAVLVLKRICGLRTLTNLGMLEVHCNFTVYRNPSNKKAPQSK
;
A
#
# COMPACT_ATOMS: atom_id res chain seq x y z
N MET A 1 8.94 -6.67 -28.12
CA MET A 1 9.72 -6.08 -27.00
C MET A 1 9.03 -6.43 -25.70
N ILE A 2 9.79 -6.60 -24.61
CA ILE A 2 9.23 -6.75 -23.26
C ILE A 2 8.75 -5.38 -22.78
N THR A 3 7.52 -5.25 -22.28
CA THR A 3 7.01 -3.98 -21.76
C THR A 3 7.75 -3.57 -20.49
N PHE A 4 7.83 -2.28 -20.19
CA PHE A 4 8.54 -1.82 -18.99
C PHE A 4 7.95 -2.40 -17.69
N GLN A 5 6.62 -2.50 -17.62
CA GLN A 5 5.92 -3.19 -16.52
C GLN A 5 6.37 -4.66 -16.37
N GLN A 6 6.59 -5.36 -17.48
CA GLN A 6 7.08 -6.74 -17.46
C GLN A 6 8.54 -6.83 -17.01
N LYS A 7 9.40 -5.85 -17.34
CA LYS A 7 10.76 -5.75 -16.77
C LYS A 7 10.72 -5.57 -15.25
N ILE A 8 9.91 -4.65 -14.73
CA ILE A 8 9.70 -4.44 -13.28
C ILE A 8 9.19 -5.73 -12.62
N LEU A 9 8.26 -6.45 -13.25
CA LEU A 9 7.75 -7.72 -12.75
C LEU A 9 8.82 -8.82 -12.72
N ASN A 10 9.69 -8.88 -13.74
CA ASN A 10 10.81 -9.84 -13.80
C ASN A 10 11.87 -9.53 -12.73
N LEU A 11 12.23 -8.26 -12.56
CA LEU A 11 13.06 -7.77 -11.45
C LEU A 11 12.52 -8.23 -10.09
N VAL A 12 11.25 -7.93 -9.78
CA VAL A 12 10.64 -8.30 -8.49
C VAL A 12 10.57 -9.81 -8.29
N LYS A 13 10.35 -10.59 -9.37
CA LYS A 13 10.43 -12.06 -9.33
C LYS A 13 11.86 -12.56 -9.06
N CYS A 14 12.87 -11.96 -9.69
CA CYS A 14 14.28 -12.30 -9.47
C CYS A 14 14.69 -11.99 -8.02
N PHE A 15 14.40 -10.78 -7.56
CA PHE A 15 14.60 -10.35 -6.17
C PHE A 15 13.98 -11.32 -5.16
N ARG A 16 12.72 -11.74 -5.36
CA ARG A 16 12.03 -12.69 -4.47
C ARG A 16 12.66 -14.08 -4.46
N ARG A 17 13.12 -14.58 -5.62
CA ARG A 17 13.86 -15.85 -5.71
C ARG A 17 15.18 -15.80 -4.94
N GLN A 18 15.85 -14.66 -4.97
CA GLN A 18 17.16 -14.43 -4.36
C GLN A 18 17.09 -13.78 -2.97
N TRP A 19 15.91 -13.66 -2.36
CA TRP A 19 15.72 -12.92 -1.10
C TRP A 19 16.64 -13.40 0.05
N ARG A 20 16.94 -14.70 0.09
CA ARG A 20 17.87 -15.32 1.05
C ARG A 20 19.31 -14.79 0.98
N LEU A 21 19.72 -14.16 -0.12
CA LEU A 21 21.02 -13.49 -0.24
C LEU A 21 21.04 -12.12 0.46
N PHE A 22 19.88 -11.52 0.69
CA PHE A 22 19.75 -10.16 1.23
C PHE A 22 19.31 -10.12 2.70
N SER A 23 18.67 -11.18 3.20
CA SER A 23 18.19 -11.23 4.58
C SER A 23 17.96 -12.65 5.10
N ASN A 24 18.13 -12.81 6.42
CA ASN A 24 17.67 -13.99 7.17
C ASN A 24 16.16 -13.95 7.46
N SER A 25 15.48 -12.83 7.22
CA SER A 25 14.01 -12.76 7.29
C SER A 25 13.39 -13.63 6.20
N GLU A 26 12.35 -14.39 6.49
CA GLU A 26 11.67 -15.20 5.47
C GLU A 26 11.01 -14.35 4.37
N ARG A 27 10.58 -13.12 4.69
CA ARG A 27 9.70 -12.28 3.87
C ARG A 27 10.01 -10.79 4.03
N THR A 28 9.60 -9.98 3.06
CA THR A 28 9.61 -8.50 3.11
C THR A 28 8.45 -7.94 2.26
N THR A 29 7.92 -6.78 2.65
CA THR A 29 6.93 -6.04 1.85
C THR A 29 7.65 -5.15 0.82
N VAL A 30 7.39 -5.39 -0.47
CA VAL A 30 7.83 -4.49 -1.56
C VAL A 30 6.85 -3.32 -1.66
N CYS A 31 7.34 -2.09 -1.50
CA CYS A 31 6.54 -0.87 -1.61
C CYS A 31 6.45 -0.40 -3.07
N GLY A 32 5.23 -0.30 -3.60
CA GLY A 32 4.97 0.56 -4.77
C GLY A 32 4.90 2.04 -4.37
N ALA A 33 4.78 2.93 -5.36
CA ALA A 33 4.86 4.39 -5.18
C ALA A 33 3.92 4.92 -4.07
N ASP A 34 2.66 4.49 -4.02
CA ASP A 34 1.69 4.90 -2.98
C ASP A 34 2.18 4.58 -1.55
N CYS A 35 2.80 3.41 -1.35
CA CYS A 35 3.34 3.00 -0.05
C CYS A 35 4.62 3.77 0.30
N MET A 36 5.47 4.04 -0.69
CA MET A 36 6.69 4.84 -0.51
C MET A 36 6.34 6.29 -0.12
N LEU A 37 5.39 6.92 -0.83
CA LEU A 37 4.92 8.27 -0.54
C LEU A 37 4.27 8.38 0.84
N MET A 38 3.47 7.37 1.24
CA MET A 38 2.88 7.28 2.58
C MET A 38 3.96 7.14 3.67
N ALA A 39 4.97 6.29 3.46
CA ALA A 39 6.10 6.14 4.38
C ALA A 39 6.91 7.44 4.51
N LEU A 40 7.11 8.17 3.41
CA LEU A 40 7.74 9.49 3.43
C LEU A 40 6.91 10.51 4.23
N GLN A 41 5.61 10.63 3.95
CA GLN A 41 4.73 11.54 4.69
C GLN A 41 4.74 11.26 6.20
N LEU A 42 4.70 9.98 6.61
CA LEU A 42 4.78 9.59 8.02
C LEU A 42 6.14 9.92 8.64
N SER A 43 7.22 9.83 7.86
CA SER A 43 8.58 10.14 8.30
C SER A 43 8.78 11.65 8.49
N MET A 44 8.28 12.46 7.55
CA MET A 44 8.25 13.92 7.67
C MET A 44 7.41 14.36 8.87
N ALA A 45 6.26 13.74 9.12
CA ALA A 45 5.43 14.04 10.28
C ALA A 45 6.12 13.71 11.61
N GLU A 46 6.88 12.61 11.68
CA GLU A 46 7.66 12.23 12.88
C GLU A 46 8.85 13.18 13.11
N VAL A 47 9.53 13.65 12.06
CA VAL A 47 10.61 14.67 12.15
C VAL A 47 10.05 16.03 12.54
N ASN A 48 8.96 16.50 11.91
CA ASN A 48 8.28 17.73 12.29
C ASN A 48 7.83 17.69 13.75
N LYS A 49 7.39 16.52 14.26
CA LYS A 49 7.05 16.37 15.68
C LYS A 49 8.24 16.56 16.61
N GLN A 50 9.44 16.17 16.17
CA GLN A 50 10.68 16.31 16.94
C GLN A 50 11.22 17.75 16.93
N HIS A 51 11.17 18.44 15.79
CA HIS A 51 11.73 19.79 15.63
C HIS A 51 10.74 20.91 15.97
N HIS A 52 9.50 20.79 15.51
CA HIS A 52 8.47 21.83 15.59
C HIS A 52 7.37 21.53 16.62
N GLY A 53 7.33 20.31 17.15
CA GLY A 53 6.40 19.92 18.21
C GLY A 53 5.01 19.49 17.73
N ASP A 54 4.74 19.48 16.43
CA ASP A 54 3.49 18.97 15.84
C ASP A 54 3.73 18.11 14.58
N PHE A 55 2.70 17.36 14.15
CA PHE A 55 2.79 16.39 13.04
C PHE A 55 2.39 16.98 11.66
N THR A 56 2.26 18.29 11.54
CA THR A 56 1.71 18.94 10.34
C THR A 56 2.78 18.99 9.24
N VAL A 57 2.42 18.55 8.05
CA VAL A 57 3.25 18.62 6.84
C VAL A 57 2.37 19.04 5.68
N SER A 58 2.78 20.02 4.87
CA SER A 58 2.01 20.42 3.69
C SER A 58 2.16 19.39 2.56
N LEU A 59 1.15 19.29 1.70
CA LEU A 59 1.24 18.40 0.53
C LEU A 59 2.29 18.87 -0.48
N SER A 60 2.63 20.17 -0.51
CA SER A 60 3.70 20.68 -1.38
C SER A 60 5.04 20.11 -0.94
N ASP A 61 5.36 20.28 0.35
CA ASP A 61 6.62 19.85 0.96
C ASP A 61 6.80 18.34 0.81
N VAL A 62 5.73 17.54 0.98
CA VAL A 62 5.76 16.08 0.75
C VAL A 62 6.10 15.75 -0.70
N LEU A 63 5.53 16.46 -1.69
CA LEU A 63 5.77 16.20 -3.11
C LEU A 63 7.14 16.70 -3.58
N GLU A 64 7.62 17.82 -3.04
CA GLU A 64 8.97 18.36 -3.28
C GLU A 64 10.02 17.41 -2.68
N THR A 65 9.82 16.98 -1.44
CA THR A 65 10.70 16.00 -0.76
C THR A 65 10.65 14.64 -1.45
N TRP A 66 9.49 14.21 -1.94
CA TRP A 66 9.34 12.98 -2.73
C TRP A 66 10.17 13.01 -4.00
N ASN A 67 10.07 14.11 -4.75
CA ASN A 67 10.83 14.31 -5.98
C ASN A 67 12.35 14.30 -5.70
N TYR A 68 12.80 15.03 -4.67
CA TYR A 68 14.20 15.08 -4.25
C TYR A 68 14.72 13.71 -3.78
N LEU A 69 13.95 12.98 -2.96
CA LEU A 69 14.29 11.64 -2.46
C LEU A 69 14.48 10.65 -3.61
N LEU A 70 13.62 10.69 -4.64
CA LEU A 70 13.79 9.81 -5.80
C LEU A 70 15.06 10.14 -6.58
N HIS A 71 15.38 11.43 -6.78
CA HIS A 71 16.60 11.82 -7.49
C HIS A 71 17.86 11.40 -6.73
N ASP A 72 17.90 11.65 -5.42
CA ASP A 72 18.99 11.24 -4.52
C ASP A 72 19.19 9.70 -4.52
N LYS A 73 18.12 8.93 -4.30
CA LYS A 73 18.22 7.46 -4.33
C LYS A 73 18.57 6.89 -5.71
N LEU A 74 18.26 7.59 -6.80
CA LEU A 74 18.58 7.16 -8.17
C LEU A 74 19.94 7.68 -8.68
N GLY A 75 20.63 8.53 -7.90
CA GLY A 75 21.90 9.15 -8.33
C GLY A 75 21.74 10.11 -9.50
N LEU A 76 20.58 10.76 -9.61
CA LEU A 76 20.25 11.71 -10.68
C LEU A 76 20.68 13.15 -10.31
N SER A 77 20.86 13.99 -11.33
CA SER A 77 21.26 15.38 -11.15
C SER A 77 20.17 16.22 -10.47
N TYR A 78 20.57 17.14 -9.59
CA TYR A 78 19.70 18.06 -8.85
C TYR A 78 19.54 19.44 -9.53
N GLU A 79 19.89 19.58 -10.83
CA GLU A 79 20.12 20.86 -11.53
C GLU A 79 19.07 21.98 -11.36
N ASN A 80 17.84 21.69 -10.91
CA ASN A 80 16.81 22.68 -10.61
C ASN A 80 16.07 22.44 -9.27
N MET A 81 16.67 21.71 -8.32
CA MET A 81 16.05 21.38 -7.02
C MET A 81 16.76 22.02 -5.83
N LYS A 82 15.99 22.61 -4.93
CA LYS A 82 16.45 22.99 -3.58
C LYS A 82 16.36 21.76 -2.68
N GLU A 83 17.35 21.55 -1.82
CA GLU A 83 17.27 20.54 -0.75
C GLU A 83 16.10 20.88 0.21
N PRO A 84 15.22 19.91 0.53
CA PRO A 84 14.15 20.10 1.51
C PRO A 84 14.67 20.40 2.92
N GLU A 85 13.83 21.07 3.72
CA GLU A 85 14.14 21.29 5.14
C GLU A 85 14.21 19.96 5.90
N ASP A 86 15.16 19.84 6.82
CA ASP A 86 15.46 18.64 7.61
C ASP A 86 15.68 17.34 6.80
N TYR A 87 16.05 17.45 5.52
CA TYR A 87 16.11 16.30 4.60
C TYR A 87 16.93 15.11 5.11
N ALA A 88 18.07 15.35 5.76
CA ALA A 88 18.92 14.29 6.30
C ALA A 88 18.19 13.45 7.37
N ASP A 89 17.45 14.10 8.26
CA ASP A 89 16.67 13.42 9.30
C ASP A 89 15.39 12.79 8.73
N VAL A 90 14.75 13.42 7.74
CA VAL A 90 13.62 12.81 7.00
C VAL A 90 14.05 11.54 6.27
N LYS A 91 15.18 11.55 5.56
CA LYS A 91 15.75 10.38 4.87
C LYS A 91 16.09 9.27 5.86
N LYS A 92 16.70 9.61 7.00
CA LYS A 92 17.00 8.68 8.10
C LYS A 92 15.72 8.09 8.72
N ALA A 93 14.70 8.90 8.96
CA ALA A 93 13.40 8.46 9.47
C ALA A 93 12.70 7.52 8.48
N TYR A 94 12.75 7.84 7.18
CA TYR A 94 12.20 7.01 6.10
C TYR A 94 12.83 5.61 6.05
N HIS A 95 14.18 5.54 6.01
CA HIS A 95 14.86 4.25 6.03
C HIS A 95 14.61 3.48 7.35
N THR A 96 14.52 4.18 8.48
CA THR A 96 14.21 3.57 9.78
C THR A 96 12.79 2.99 9.81
N PHE A 97 11.82 3.70 9.24
CA PHE A 97 10.42 3.26 9.12
C PHE A 97 10.32 1.98 8.26
N LEU A 98 10.94 1.98 7.07
CA LEU A 98 10.95 0.81 6.19
C LEU A 98 11.63 -0.38 6.87
N ALA A 99 12.80 -0.19 7.48
CA ALA A 99 13.53 -1.25 8.17
C ALA A 99 12.75 -1.84 9.35
N LYS A 100 12.16 -1.00 10.21
CA LYS A 100 11.31 -1.45 11.33
C LYS A 100 10.11 -2.25 10.83
N SER A 101 9.48 -1.77 9.75
CA SER A 101 8.29 -2.40 9.17
C SER A 101 8.59 -3.58 8.24
N ASN A 102 9.87 -3.98 8.10
CA ASN A 102 10.33 -5.05 7.20
C ASN A 102 9.89 -4.82 5.74
N MET A 103 9.94 -3.57 5.31
CA MET A 103 9.59 -3.10 3.98
C MET A 103 10.86 -2.70 3.20
N LEU A 104 10.79 -2.78 1.87
CA LEU A 104 11.79 -2.24 0.95
C LEU A 104 11.07 -1.54 -0.20
N ASP A 105 11.66 -0.46 -0.71
CA ASP A 105 11.12 0.22 -1.88
C ASP A 105 11.69 -0.27 -3.21
N LEU A 106 11.05 0.11 -4.32
CA LEU A 106 11.45 -0.31 -5.65
C LEU A 106 12.87 0.12 -6.02
N VAL A 107 13.36 1.25 -5.49
CA VAL A 107 14.72 1.74 -5.77
C VAL A 107 15.74 0.88 -5.03
N ASP A 108 15.51 0.58 -3.74
CA ASP A 108 16.35 -0.33 -2.95
C ASP A 108 16.45 -1.72 -3.59
N ILE A 109 15.35 -2.21 -4.17
CA ILE A 109 15.30 -3.51 -4.87
C ILE A 109 16.13 -3.48 -6.14
N CYS A 110 15.99 -2.43 -6.97
CA CYS A 110 16.81 -2.26 -8.17
C CYS A 110 18.30 -2.23 -7.81
N GLN A 111 18.70 -1.37 -6.88
CA GLN A 111 20.08 -1.26 -6.40
C GLN A 111 20.62 -2.62 -5.92
N LYS A 112 19.88 -3.32 -5.06
CA LYS A 112 20.27 -4.65 -4.54
C LYS A 112 20.44 -5.70 -5.64
N CYS A 113 19.57 -5.72 -6.65
CA CYS A 113 19.69 -6.64 -7.78
C CYS A 113 20.88 -6.31 -8.68
N TYR A 114 21.17 -5.03 -8.92
CA TYR A 114 22.36 -4.62 -9.68
C TYR A 114 23.66 -4.90 -8.94
N SER A 115 23.74 -4.63 -7.63
CA SER A 115 24.94 -4.89 -6.82
C SER A 115 25.37 -6.35 -6.78
N LEU A 116 24.46 -7.29 -7.08
CA LEU A 116 24.73 -8.72 -7.17
C LEU A 116 24.71 -9.27 -8.62
N GLY A 117 24.61 -8.42 -9.64
CA GLY A 117 24.60 -8.85 -11.04
C GLY A 117 23.43 -9.80 -11.41
N LEU A 118 22.28 -9.66 -10.74
CA LEU A 118 21.16 -10.60 -10.84
C LEU A 118 20.24 -10.38 -12.06
N LEU A 119 20.51 -9.37 -12.87
CA LEU A 119 19.75 -9.01 -14.07
C LEU A 119 20.63 -9.18 -15.31
N PRO A 120 20.15 -9.84 -16.37
CA PRO A 120 20.83 -9.79 -17.66
C PRO A 120 20.71 -8.38 -18.27
N GLU A 121 21.64 -8.01 -19.15
CA GLU A 121 21.75 -6.63 -19.65
C GLU A 121 20.51 -6.14 -20.42
N ASP A 122 19.78 -7.06 -21.07
CA ASP A 122 18.53 -6.79 -21.79
C ASP A 122 17.35 -6.50 -20.86
N GLU A 123 17.35 -7.01 -19.63
CA GLU A 123 16.38 -6.66 -18.58
C GLU A 123 16.79 -5.44 -17.74
N SER A 124 17.93 -4.79 -18.05
CA SER A 124 18.30 -3.55 -17.38
C SER A 124 17.25 -2.43 -17.55
N ILE A 125 17.17 -1.61 -16.51
CA ILE A 125 16.25 -0.49 -16.29
C ILE A 125 17.09 0.72 -15.95
N ALA A 126 17.08 1.74 -16.82
CA ALA A 126 17.81 2.98 -16.56
C ALA A 126 17.17 3.75 -15.37
N PRO A 127 17.95 4.45 -14.53
CA PRO A 127 17.42 5.19 -13.39
C PRO A 127 16.31 6.19 -13.76
N VAL A 128 16.42 6.86 -14.92
CA VAL A 128 15.39 7.78 -15.45
C VAL A 128 14.08 7.06 -15.77
N GLN A 129 14.13 5.87 -16.38
CA GLN A 129 12.90 5.09 -16.67
C GLN A 129 12.21 4.62 -15.38
N LEU A 130 12.99 4.30 -14.34
CA LEU A 130 12.46 3.96 -13.03
C LEU A 130 11.83 5.17 -12.33
N LEU A 131 12.45 6.36 -12.43
CA LEU A 131 11.86 7.61 -11.97
C LEU A 131 10.51 7.89 -12.66
N GLU A 132 10.47 7.82 -13.99
CA GLU A 132 9.27 8.05 -14.78
C GLU A 132 8.16 7.06 -14.41
N PHE A 133 8.49 5.78 -14.23
CA PHE A 133 7.52 4.76 -13.82
C PHE A 133 6.97 4.98 -12.41
N ILE A 134 7.84 5.26 -11.43
CA ILE A 134 7.44 5.56 -10.04
C ILE A 134 6.62 6.86 -9.98
N SER A 135 6.90 7.82 -10.86
CA SER A 135 6.18 9.09 -10.98
C SER A 135 4.92 9.02 -11.85
N GLY A 136 4.66 7.89 -12.53
CA GLY A 136 3.50 7.68 -13.41
C GLY A 136 3.57 8.33 -14.80
N ILE A 137 4.74 8.80 -15.24
CA ILE A 137 4.94 9.59 -16.47
C ILE A 137 4.92 8.71 -17.74
N THR A 138 5.40 7.45 -17.67
CA THR A 138 5.57 6.57 -18.85
C THR A 138 4.29 6.18 -19.60
N ASN A 139 3.09 6.47 -19.08
CA ASN A 139 1.82 6.01 -19.65
C ASN A 139 1.21 6.96 -20.70
N VAL A 140 1.92 8.02 -21.10
CA VAL A 140 1.35 9.13 -21.90
C VAL A 140 1.42 8.91 -23.43
N GLN A 141 2.33 8.06 -23.94
CA GLN A 141 2.72 8.12 -25.36
C GLN A 141 1.93 7.20 -26.32
N GLU A 142 1.09 6.28 -25.84
CA GLU A 142 0.48 5.24 -26.71
C GLU A 142 -0.88 5.60 -27.33
N ASN A 143 -1.49 6.77 -27.04
CA ASN A 143 -2.84 7.09 -27.52
C ASN A 143 -3.01 8.55 -28.02
N SER A 144 -2.49 8.82 -29.23
CA SER A 144 -2.73 10.08 -29.95
C SER A 144 -3.79 9.88 -31.04
N GLY A 145 -5.08 10.06 -30.73
CA GLY A 145 -6.13 9.71 -31.70
C GLY A 145 -7.60 9.95 -31.37
N SER A 146 -7.99 11.03 -30.68
CA SER A 146 -9.37 11.56 -30.80
C SER A 146 -9.50 13.02 -30.32
N VAL A 147 -10.43 13.75 -30.92
CA VAL A 147 -10.68 15.19 -30.69
C VAL A 147 -11.71 15.35 -29.56
N LEU A 148 -11.41 16.19 -28.56
CA LEU A 148 -12.36 16.59 -27.52
C LEU A 148 -13.37 17.64 -28.00
N PRO A 149 -14.67 17.43 -27.76
CA PRO A 149 -15.60 18.52 -27.40
C PRO A 149 -15.59 18.93 -25.91
N THR A 150 -16.32 20.02 -25.59
CA THR A 150 -16.27 20.84 -24.35
C THR A 150 -17.04 20.28 -23.11
N PRO A 151 -17.07 21.01 -21.96
CA PRO A 151 -17.78 20.60 -20.74
C PRO A 151 -18.85 21.59 -20.17
N SER A 152 -19.84 21.06 -19.45
CA SER A 152 -20.63 21.71 -18.38
C SER A 152 -21.37 20.72 -17.45
N THR A 153 -21.61 21.17 -16.22
CA THR A 153 -22.71 20.76 -15.31
C THR A 153 -22.64 19.42 -14.52
N GLN A 154 -22.57 19.59 -13.19
CA GLN A 154 -22.95 18.71 -12.06
C GLN A 154 -22.48 17.23 -12.03
N VAL A 155 -21.53 16.96 -11.12
CA VAL A 155 -21.12 15.59 -10.74
C VAL A 155 -21.95 15.11 -9.54
N ASP A 156 -22.50 13.90 -9.66
CA ASP A 156 -23.31 13.23 -8.64
C ASP A 156 -22.52 12.92 -7.35
N ARG A 157 -23.11 13.22 -6.19
CA ARG A 157 -22.53 12.91 -4.88
C ARG A 157 -22.41 11.40 -4.64
N GLN A 158 -23.37 10.61 -5.14
CA GLN A 158 -23.43 9.17 -4.91
C GLN A 158 -22.21 8.45 -5.51
N GLY A 159 -21.79 8.86 -6.72
CA GLY A 159 -20.60 8.33 -7.37
C GLY A 159 -19.32 8.55 -6.55
N GLN A 160 -19.18 9.71 -5.90
CA GLN A 160 -18.00 10.02 -5.08
C GLN A 160 -17.94 9.21 -3.77
N GLU A 161 -19.08 8.84 -3.21
CA GLU A 161 -19.15 7.99 -2.01
C GLU A 161 -18.82 6.53 -2.35
N ASN A 162 -19.33 6.02 -3.47
CA ASN A 162 -19.03 4.68 -3.95
C ASN A 162 -17.53 4.48 -4.25
N VAL A 163 -16.85 5.47 -4.87
CA VAL A 163 -15.39 5.42 -5.10
C VAL A 163 -14.61 5.37 -3.78
N LYS A 164 -14.98 6.17 -2.77
CA LYS A 164 -14.35 6.12 -1.45
C LYS A 164 -14.56 4.77 -0.75
N ALA A 165 -15.76 4.20 -0.86
CA ALA A 165 -16.08 2.89 -0.32
C ALA A 165 -15.22 1.78 -0.96
N SER A 166 -15.06 1.81 -2.29
CA SER A 166 -14.18 0.91 -3.05
C SER A 166 -12.72 1.00 -2.61
N ILE A 167 -12.17 2.22 -2.52
CA ILE A 167 -10.81 2.45 -2.03
C ILE A 167 -10.62 1.91 -0.61
N LEU A 168 -11.55 2.22 0.31
CA LEU A 168 -11.46 1.75 1.70
C LEU A 168 -11.56 0.22 1.78
N ALA A 169 -12.47 -0.40 1.02
CA ALA A 169 -12.63 -1.85 0.97
C ALA A 169 -11.36 -2.55 0.46
N LYS A 170 -10.82 -2.10 -0.68
CA LYS A 170 -9.55 -2.58 -1.25
C LYS A 170 -8.43 -2.46 -0.22
N LYS A 171 -8.30 -1.29 0.39
CA LYS A 171 -7.29 -1.00 1.42
C LYS A 171 -7.43 -1.89 2.65
N SER A 172 -8.64 -2.10 3.18
CA SER A 172 -8.88 -2.98 4.32
C SER A 172 -8.57 -4.45 4.02
N VAL A 173 -9.10 -4.99 2.92
CA VAL A 173 -8.88 -6.38 2.51
C VAL A 173 -7.39 -6.65 2.27
N CYS A 174 -6.73 -5.81 1.45
CA CYS A 174 -5.30 -5.95 1.20
C CYS A 174 -4.46 -5.81 2.48
N SER A 175 -4.83 -4.92 3.43
CA SER A 175 -4.07 -4.75 4.67
C SER A 175 -4.18 -5.94 5.63
N TYR A 176 -5.33 -6.63 5.70
CA TYR A 176 -5.42 -7.92 6.40
C TYR A 176 -4.43 -8.93 5.84
N LEU A 177 -4.31 -8.96 4.52
CA LEU A 177 -3.50 -9.92 3.80
C LEU A 177 -2.01 -9.56 3.94
N SER A 178 -1.64 -8.28 3.81
CA SER A 178 -0.29 -7.78 4.12
C SER A 178 0.16 -8.10 5.55
N LEU A 179 -0.70 -7.96 6.57
CA LEU A 179 -0.30 -8.29 7.94
C LEU A 179 -0.08 -9.79 8.16
N LEU A 180 -0.81 -10.66 7.44
CA LEU A 180 -0.52 -12.10 7.40
C LEU A 180 0.81 -12.42 6.69
N VAL A 181 1.24 -11.60 5.71
CA VAL A 181 2.55 -11.71 5.05
C VAL A 181 3.67 -11.26 5.96
N ASN A 182 3.46 -10.14 6.64
CA ASN A 182 4.48 -9.38 7.30
C ASN A 182 3.92 -8.88 8.63
N SER A 183 4.15 -9.63 9.70
CA SER A 183 3.78 -9.29 11.08
C SER A 183 4.48 -8.03 11.63
N LYS A 184 5.36 -7.40 10.83
CA LYS A 184 5.99 -6.12 11.12
C LYS A 184 5.39 -4.94 10.33
N ASP A 185 4.42 -5.17 9.44
CA ASP A 185 3.78 -4.12 8.64
C ASP A 185 2.87 -3.23 9.50
N ASP A 186 3.48 -2.26 10.19
CA ASP A 186 2.80 -1.29 11.07
C ASP A 186 1.78 -0.43 10.29
N LEU A 187 1.97 -0.23 8.98
CA LEU A 187 1.04 0.48 8.10
C LEU A 187 -0.22 -0.35 7.81
N ALA A 188 -0.06 -1.62 7.44
CA ALA A 188 -1.17 -2.55 7.26
C ALA A 188 -1.98 -2.69 8.55
N LEU A 189 -1.31 -2.81 9.71
CA LEU A 189 -1.95 -2.85 11.02
C LEU A 189 -2.80 -1.59 11.27
N ALA A 190 -2.25 -0.39 11.02
CA ALA A 190 -2.96 0.87 11.25
C ALA A 190 -4.28 0.97 10.46
N HIS A 191 -4.37 0.32 9.29
CA HIS A 191 -5.60 0.29 8.48
C HIS A 191 -6.68 -0.67 9.00
N ILE A 192 -6.33 -1.69 9.78
CA ILE A 192 -7.25 -2.79 10.14
C ILE A 192 -7.49 -2.97 11.64
N LEU A 193 -6.66 -2.36 12.51
CA LEU A 193 -6.77 -2.46 13.96
C LEU A 193 -8.20 -2.18 14.45
N ASN A 194 -8.85 -1.16 13.90
CA ASN A 194 -10.23 -0.80 14.18
C ASN A 194 -11.18 -0.88 12.98
N VAL A 195 -10.89 -1.76 12.01
CA VAL A 195 -11.80 -2.05 10.88
C VAL A 195 -12.02 -3.57 10.78
N PRO A 196 -13.21 -4.11 11.13
CA PRO A 196 -14.38 -3.42 11.71
C PRO A 196 -14.08 -2.84 13.10
N ASP A 197 -14.99 -2.01 13.62
CA ASP A 197 -14.81 -1.35 14.92
C ASP A 197 -14.68 -2.36 16.07
N ARG A 198 -13.68 -2.12 16.92
CA ARG A 198 -13.32 -2.90 18.11
C ARG A 198 -13.17 -2.02 19.36
N GLY A 199 -13.49 -0.72 19.27
CA GLY A 199 -13.17 0.28 20.30
C GLY A 199 -11.68 0.65 20.37
N LEU A 200 -10.88 0.25 19.38
CA LEU A 200 -9.44 0.54 19.30
C LEU A 200 -9.19 1.86 18.54
N GLY A 201 -9.66 2.96 19.13
CA GLY A 201 -9.52 4.31 18.56
C GLY A 201 -8.09 4.85 18.54
N ARG A 202 -7.94 6.15 18.23
CA ARG A 202 -6.63 6.84 18.14
C ARG A 202 -5.76 6.66 19.39
N GLU A 203 -6.36 6.80 20.58
CA GLU A 203 -5.66 6.62 21.86
C GLU A 203 -5.13 5.18 22.02
N ALA A 204 -5.94 4.18 21.64
CA ALA A 204 -5.54 2.78 21.68
C ALA A 204 -4.32 2.50 20.78
N PHE A 205 -4.32 3.07 19.56
CA PHE A 205 -3.18 2.99 18.65
C PHE A 205 -1.94 3.69 19.22
N THR A 206 -2.09 4.89 19.79
CA THR A 206 -0.98 5.65 20.41
C THR A 206 -0.36 4.89 21.59
N ASN A 207 -1.18 4.37 22.51
CA ASN A 207 -0.72 3.58 23.65
C ASN A 207 0.04 2.32 23.19
N LEU A 208 -0.46 1.65 22.15
CA LEU A 208 0.18 0.48 21.56
C LEU A 208 1.47 0.83 20.79
N LYS A 209 1.52 1.97 20.07
CA LYS A 209 2.74 2.49 19.43
C LYS A 209 3.83 2.73 20.48
N HIS A 210 3.52 3.42 21.58
CA HIS A 210 4.47 3.68 22.66
C HIS A 210 4.95 2.41 23.38
N ALA A 211 4.04 1.47 23.67
CA ALA A 211 4.42 0.18 24.23
C ALA A 211 5.37 -0.60 23.29
N SER A 212 5.09 -0.60 21.97
CA SER A 212 5.94 -1.27 20.98
C SER A 212 7.31 -0.62 20.84
N GLN A 213 7.39 0.72 20.89
CA GLN A 213 8.65 1.47 20.90
C GLN A 213 9.50 1.11 22.12
N LYS A 214 8.90 1.11 23.32
CA LYS A 214 9.60 0.78 24.59
C LYS A 214 10.01 -0.71 24.70
N LYS A 215 9.49 -1.58 23.83
CA LYS A 215 9.87 -3.00 23.73
C LYS A 215 10.66 -3.35 22.47
N GLU A 216 10.95 -2.37 21.61
CA GLU A 216 11.62 -2.56 20.30
C GLU A 216 10.92 -3.62 19.40
N MET A 217 9.59 -3.69 19.47
CA MET A 217 8.76 -4.60 18.67
C MET A 217 7.95 -3.86 17.59
N SER A 218 7.40 -4.59 16.62
CA SER A 218 6.30 -4.06 15.80
C SER A 218 5.04 -3.88 16.66
N ILE A 219 4.16 -2.99 16.23
CA ILE A 219 2.92 -2.67 16.94
C ILE A 219 2.03 -3.94 17.03
N PHE A 220 2.04 -4.79 16.01
CA PHE A 220 1.30 -6.05 15.99
C PHE A 220 1.90 -7.08 16.96
N LEU A 221 3.23 -7.28 16.95
CA LEU A 221 3.88 -8.22 17.86
C LEU A 221 3.70 -7.81 19.33
N MET A 222 3.67 -6.50 19.62
CA MET A 222 3.34 -5.97 20.94
C MET A 222 1.90 -6.34 21.35
N ALA A 223 0.91 -6.17 20.46
CA ALA A 223 -0.48 -6.56 20.74
C ALA A 223 -0.61 -8.06 21.03
N THR A 224 -0.02 -8.91 20.19
CA THR A 224 -0.05 -10.36 20.36
C THR A 224 0.67 -10.79 21.63
N SER A 225 1.87 -10.25 21.91
CA SER A 225 2.61 -10.54 23.14
C SER A 225 1.82 -10.17 24.40
N PHE A 226 1.16 -9.01 24.40
CA PHE A 226 0.32 -8.57 25.51
C PHE A 226 -0.87 -9.53 25.73
N ILE A 227 -1.65 -9.81 24.68
CA ILE A 227 -2.81 -10.69 24.78
C ILE A 227 -2.42 -12.11 25.21
N ARG A 228 -1.36 -12.69 24.65
CA ARG A 228 -0.86 -14.02 25.07
C ARG A 228 -0.46 -14.05 26.54
N THR A 229 0.12 -12.97 27.06
CA THR A 229 0.51 -12.92 28.48
C THR A 229 -0.73 -12.85 29.41
N ILE A 230 -1.79 -12.16 28.99
CA ILE A 230 -3.08 -12.18 29.70
C ILE A 230 -3.76 -13.56 29.62
N GLU A 231 -3.77 -14.20 28.46
CA GLU A 231 -4.36 -15.53 28.24
C GLU A 231 -3.66 -16.64 29.04
N LEU A 232 -2.33 -16.56 29.19
CA LEU A 232 -1.52 -17.47 30.03
C LEU A 232 -1.68 -17.24 31.54
N GLY A 233 -2.67 -16.46 31.97
CA GLY A 233 -2.96 -16.22 33.38
C GLY A 233 -2.10 -15.15 34.04
N GLY A 234 -1.35 -14.35 33.26
CA GLY A 234 -0.52 -13.22 33.71
C GLY A 234 -1.32 -12.01 34.23
N ARG A 235 -2.22 -12.25 35.18
CA ARG A 235 -3.04 -11.24 35.87
C ARG A 235 -2.17 -10.14 36.49
N ASP A 236 -1.03 -10.57 37.03
CA ASP A 236 0.02 -9.77 37.67
C ASP A 236 1.10 -9.28 36.70
N CYS A 237 0.69 -8.86 35.49
CA CYS A 237 1.50 -7.96 34.66
C CYS A 237 1.64 -6.58 35.34
N ALA A 238 2.34 -6.52 36.47
CA ALA A 238 2.60 -5.32 37.28
C ALA A 238 3.61 -4.36 36.62
N SER A 239 3.75 -4.39 35.30
CA SER A 239 4.57 -3.45 34.56
C SER A 239 3.72 -2.23 34.19
N PRO A 240 4.13 -1.00 34.57
CA PRO A 240 3.43 0.23 34.18
C PRO A 240 3.28 0.44 32.67
N LEU A 241 3.99 -0.36 31.86
CA LEU A 241 3.86 -0.41 30.41
C LEU A 241 2.51 -0.98 29.94
N TYR A 242 1.87 -1.84 30.73
CA TYR A 242 0.64 -2.53 30.35
C TYR A 242 -0.64 -1.85 30.83
N ASP A 243 -0.56 -0.94 31.80
CA ASP A 243 -1.76 -0.33 32.40
C ASP A 243 -2.62 0.45 31.39
N PRO A 244 -2.07 1.23 30.43
CA PRO A 244 -2.85 1.84 29.34
C PRO A 244 -3.43 0.81 28.35
N LEU A 245 -2.89 -0.41 28.31
CA LEU A 245 -3.36 -1.50 27.44
C LEU A 245 -4.42 -2.38 28.11
N ARG A 246 -4.54 -2.39 29.44
CA ARG A 246 -5.57 -3.15 30.19
C ARG A 246 -6.99 -2.76 29.76
N ALA A 247 -7.25 -1.47 29.52
CA ALA A 247 -8.54 -1.00 29.00
C ALA A 247 -8.87 -1.51 27.58
N LEU A 248 -7.85 -1.91 26.81
CA LEU A 248 -7.95 -2.29 25.41
C LEU A 248 -8.11 -3.81 25.19
N VAL A 249 -7.98 -4.62 26.25
CA VAL A 249 -7.93 -6.10 26.17
C VAL A 249 -9.05 -6.68 25.33
N LYS A 250 -10.31 -6.26 25.52
CA LYS A 250 -11.46 -6.77 24.75
C LYS A 250 -11.29 -6.57 23.24
N GLY A 251 -10.86 -5.38 22.82
CA GLY A 251 -10.66 -5.05 21.42
C GLY A 251 -9.42 -5.74 20.85
N LEU A 252 -8.32 -5.76 21.59
CA LEU A 252 -7.06 -6.40 21.20
C LEU A 252 -7.19 -7.92 21.10
N SER A 253 -7.84 -8.60 22.05
CA SER A 253 -8.17 -10.04 21.94
C SER A 253 -9.03 -10.30 20.71
N SER A 254 -10.10 -9.52 20.48
CA SER A 254 -10.93 -9.67 19.28
C SER A 254 -10.17 -9.42 17.97
N PHE A 255 -9.07 -8.65 18.00
CA PHE A 255 -8.20 -8.45 16.85
C PHE A 255 -7.23 -9.64 16.67
N VAL A 256 -6.49 -10.01 17.73
CA VAL A 256 -5.50 -11.10 17.72
C VAL A 256 -6.16 -12.42 17.36
N THR A 257 -7.25 -12.82 18.04
CA THR A 257 -7.99 -14.07 17.73
C THR A 257 -8.51 -14.12 16.29
N PHE A 258 -8.82 -12.97 15.68
CA PHE A 258 -9.21 -12.95 14.27
C PHE A 258 -8.02 -13.20 13.32
N ILE A 259 -6.86 -12.61 13.61
CA ILE A 259 -5.63 -12.88 12.84
C ILE A 259 -5.18 -14.34 13.04
N ASP A 260 -5.28 -14.87 14.26
CA ASP A 260 -4.98 -16.28 14.57
C ASP A 260 -5.80 -17.23 13.70
N LYS A 261 -7.12 -17.00 13.59
CA LYS A 261 -8.01 -17.78 12.72
C LYS A 261 -7.61 -17.72 11.23
N LEU A 262 -7.04 -16.60 10.78
CA LEU A 262 -6.54 -16.52 9.40
C LEU A 262 -5.19 -17.26 9.25
N GLN A 263 -4.34 -17.25 10.27
CA GLN A 263 -3.09 -18.02 10.31
C GLN A 263 -3.35 -19.54 10.38
N GLU A 264 -4.37 -19.97 11.13
CA GLU A 264 -4.89 -21.34 11.18
C GLU A 264 -5.26 -21.84 9.77
N ILE A 265 -6.02 -21.05 9.00
CA ILE A 265 -6.36 -21.39 7.60
C ILE A 265 -5.10 -21.53 6.73
N VAL A 266 -4.09 -20.69 6.93
CA VAL A 266 -2.80 -20.75 6.20
C VAL A 266 -1.98 -21.99 6.57
N GLY A 267 -2.04 -22.44 7.83
CA GLY A 267 -1.30 -23.62 8.31
C GLY A 267 -1.98 -24.96 8.00
N GLU A 268 -3.30 -25.03 8.10
CA GLU A 268 -4.06 -26.27 7.93
C GLU A 268 -4.34 -26.62 6.46
N ILE A 269 -4.65 -25.62 5.61
CA ILE A 269 -5.13 -25.89 4.25
C ILE A 269 -3.96 -25.92 3.27
N LEU A 270 -3.50 -27.14 2.97
CA LEU A 270 -2.42 -27.40 2.03
C LEU A 270 -2.71 -26.93 0.58
N ASN A 271 -3.99 -26.88 0.17
CA ASN A 271 -4.36 -26.44 -1.18
C ASN A 271 -4.44 -24.90 -1.25
N PRO A 272 -3.58 -24.23 -2.05
CA PRO A 272 -3.53 -22.77 -2.08
C PRO A 272 -4.84 -22.12 -2.55
N ARG A 273 -5.55 -22.74 -3.50
CA ARG A 273 -6.82 -22.22 -4.02
C ARG A 273 -7.88 -22.17 -2.92
N ILE A 274 -7.98 -23.26 -2.16
CA ILE A 274 -8.95 -23.42 -1.08
C ILE A 274 -8.58 -22.53 0.11
N ALA A 275 -7.28 -22.47 0.47
CA ALA A 275 -6.78 -21.60 1.53
C ALA A 275 -7.07 -20.12 1.20
N GLY A 276 -6.67 -19.66 0.02
CA GLY A 276 -6.89 -18.29 -0.45
C GLY A 276 -8.36 -17.88 -0.47
N GLY A 277 -9.24 -18.70 -1.07
CA GLY A 277 -10.68 -18.45 -1.08
C GLY A 277 -11.30 -18.45 0.33
N ARG A 278 -10.86 -19.33 1.23
CA ARG A 278 -11.35 -19.37 2.64
C ARG A 278 -10.85 -18.17 3.45
N ILE A 279 -9.63 -17.70 3.24
CA ILE A 279 -9.10 -16.45 3.84
C ILE A 279 -9.93 -15.27 3.36
N LEU A 280 -10.08 -15.09 2.04
CA LEU A 280 -10.85 -13.99 1.46
C LEU A 280 -12.31 -14.00 1.93
N SER A 281 -12.96 -15.16 1.97
CA SER A 281 -14.32 -15.30 2.51
C SER A 281 -14.39 -14.96 4.01
N THR A 282 -13.41 -15.39 4.81
CA THR A 282 -13.35 -15.09 6.25
C THR A 282 -13.14 -13.59 6.50
N VAL A 283 -12.28 -12.92 5.74
CA VAL A 283 -12.09 -11.47 5.77
C VAL A 283 -13.36 -10.74 5.31
N LYS A 284 -14.01 -11.21 4.22
CA LYS A 284 -15.30 -10.68 3.75
C LYS A 284 -16.35 -10.69 4.86
N MET A 285 -16.58 -11.86 5.46
CA MET A 285 -17.58 -12.04 6.53
C MET A 285 -17.28 -11.17 7.74
N HIS A 286 -16.01 -10.98 8.08
CA HIS A 286 -15.61 -10.14 9.21
C HIS A 286 -15.83 -8.64 8.94
N LEU A 287 -15.54 -8.16 7.73
CA LEU A 287 -15.72 -6.76 7.33
C LEU A 287 -17.20 -6.34 7.19
N ILE A 288 -18.05 -7.24 6.68
CA ILE A 288 -19.49 -6.96 6.47
C ILE A 288 -20.36 -7.26 7.71
N LYS A 289 -19.82 -7.88 8.76
CA LYS A 289 -20.58 -8.30 9.94
C LYS A 289 -21.28 -7.12 10.61
N GLY A 290 -22.60 -7.21 10.74
CA GLY A 290 -23.42 -6.20 11.40
C GLY A 290 -23.74 -4.96 10.55
N ARG A 291 -23.37 -4.95 9.26
CA ARG A 291 -23.76 -3.92 8.29
C ARG A 291 -24.99 -4.35 7.50
N SER A 292 -25.69 -3.39 6.90
CA SER A 292 -26.82 -3.64 6.01
C SER A 292 -26.35 -4.02 4.59
N ASN A 293 -27.15 -4.80 3.87
CA ASN A 293 -26.84 -5.21 2.48
C ASN A 293 -26.80 -4.03 1.49
N GLY A 294 -27.37 -2.88 1.87
CA GLY A 294 -27.34 -1.63 1.10
C GLY A 294 -26.14 -0.72 1.39
N ASP A 295 -25.24 -1.10 2.30
CA ASP A 295 -24.02 -0.33 2.60
C ASP A 295 -23.05 -0.37 1.39
N PRO A 296 -22.68 0.77 0.78
CA PRO A 296 -21.72 0.82 -0.32
C PRO A 296 -20.38 0.16 0.02
N PHE A 297 -19.96 0.17 1.29
CA PHE A 297 -18.75 -0.52 1.73
C PHE A 297 -18.89 -2.04 1.67
N CYS A 298 -20.06 -2.60 1.97
CA CYS A 298 -20.29 -4.04 1.84
C CYS A 298 -20.16 -4.48 0.37
N GLN A 299 -20.82 -3.76 -0.53
CA GLN A 299 -20.78 -4.05 -1.97
C GLN A 299 -19.35 -3.95 -2.52
N ALA A 300 -18.62 -2.90 -2.13
CA ALA A 300 -17.21 -2.71 -2.45
C ALA A 300 -16.32 -3.86 -1.92
N VAL A 301 -16.52 -4.33 -0.68
CA VAL A 301 -15.77 -5.47 -0.13
C VAL A 301 -16.08 -6.77 -0.91
N GLU A 302 -17.34 -6.98 -1.33
CA GLU A 302 -17.69 -8.14 -2.16
C GLU A 302 -17.02 -8.11 -3.54
N GLU A 303 -16.97 -6.94 -4.17
CA GLU A 303 -16.31 -6.75 -5.47
C GLU A 303 -14.80 -6.99 -5.39
N VAL A 304 -14.13 -6.36 -4.41
CA VAL A 304 -12.69 -6.54 -4.14
C VAL A 304 -12.35 -8.00 -3.88
N VAL A 305 -13.16 -8.70 -3.07
CA VAL A 305 -12.94 -10.12 -2.78
C VAL A 305 -13.13 -11.00 -4.02
N ARG A 306 -14.08 -10.66 -4.90
CA ARG A 306 -14.32 -11.38 -6.16
C ARG A 306 -13.18 -11.19 -7.15
N ASP A 307 -12.68 -9.96 -7.32
CA ASP A 307 -11.52 -9.65 -8.14
C ASP A 307 -10.25 -10.36 -7.64
N LEU A 308 -10.02 -10.35 -6.32
CA LEU A 308 -8.89 -11.08 -5.73
C LEU A 308 -9.02 -12.60 -5.92
N ASP A 309 -10.21 -13.21 -5.75
CA ASP A 309 -10.41 -14.66 -5.98
C ASP A 309 -10.15 -15.05 -7.45
N LEU A 310 -10.60 -14.22 -8.41
CA LEU A 310 -10.28 -14.39 -9.83
C LEU A 310 -8.77 -14.31 -10.09
N LYS A 311 -8.05 -13.40 -9.43
CA LYS A 311 -6.59 -13.30 -9.52
C LYS A 311 -5.89 -14.52 -8.88
N ILE A 312 -6.40 -15.04 -7.75
CA ILE A 312 -5.94 -16.31 -7.17
C ILE A 312 -6.09 -17.44 -8.19
N LYS A 313 -7.26 -17.56 -8.82
CA LYS A 313 -7.51 -18.57 -9.84
C LYS A 313 -6.51 -18.44 -11.01
N ASN A 314 -6.41 -17.27 -11.65
CA ASN A 314 -5.55 -17.06 -12.82
C ASN A 314 -4.07 -17.32 -12.53
N ILE A 315 -3.58 -16.99 -11.33
CA ILE A 315 -2.19 -17.24 -10.94
C ILE A 315 -1.94 -18.73 -10.65
N ILE A 316 -2.92 -19.47 -10.11
CA ILE A 316 -2.82 -20.93 -9.96
C ILE A 316 -2.84 -21.63 -11.31
N ASP A 317 -3.79 -21.27 -12.17
CA ASP A 317 -3.96 -21.87 -13.50
C ASP A 317 -2.69 -21.67 -14.35
N SER A 318 -2.14 -20.44 -14.40
CA SER A 318 -0.89 -20.16 -15.13
C SER A 318 0.35 -20.90 -14.60
N GLN A 319 0.42 -21.20 -13.30
CA GLN A 319 1.50 -22.03 -12.75
C GLN A 319 1.35 -23.51 -13.13
N GLN A 320 0.11 -24.00 -13.19
CA GLN A 320 -0.17 -25.35 -13.62
C GLN A 320 0.15 -25.56 -15.11
N GLU A 321 -0.11 -24.56 -15.96
CA GLU A 321 0.26 -24.56 -17.39
C GLU A 321 1.78 -24.57 -17.61
N ILE A 322 2.55 -23.80 -16.83
CA ILE A 322 4.02 -23.82 -16.88
C ILE A 322 4.56 -25.21 -16.50
N LEU A 323 3.97 -25.84 -15.48
CA LEU A 323 4.35 -27.20 -15.06
C LEU A 323 4.05 -28.24 -16.14
N THR A 324 2.86 -28.24 -16.75
CA THR A 324 2.52 -29.22 -17.80
C THR A 324 3.36 -29.00 -19.07
N ALA A 325 3.58 -27.75 -19.50
CA ALA A 325 4.43 -27.46 -20.65
C ALA A 325 5.88 -27.95 -20.46
N SER A 326 6.41 -27.88 -19.23
CA SER A 326 7.77 -28.36 -18.93
C SER A 326 7.93 -29.89 -19.01
N THR A 327 6.83 -30.64 -18.97
CA THR A 327 6.86 -32.11 -19.00
C THR A 327 6.81 -32.72 -20.40
N THR A 328 6.54 -31.93 -21.45
CA THR A 328 6.30 -32.45 -22.81
C THR A 328 7.55 -32.49 -23.71
N GLY A 329 8.74 -32.21 -23.19
CA GLY A 329 9.97 -32.42 -23.95
C GLY A 329 11.25 -31.99 -23.23
N VAL A 330 12.02 -32.98 -22.74
CA VAL A 330 13.50 -33.10 -22.80
C VAL A 330 13.91 -34.38 -22.06
N SER A 331 14.76 -35.21 -22.70
CA SER A 331 15.31 -36.44 -22.13
C SER A 331 16.38 -36.16 -21.05
N PRO A 332 16.61 -37.08 -20.09
CA PRO A 332 17.34 -36.74 -18.87
C PRO A 332 18.86 -36.87 -18.99
N THR A 333 19.61 -35.76 -19.01
CA THR A 333 21.05 -35.74 -18.61
C THR A 333 21.65 -34.34 -18.41
N ARG A 334 21.59 -33.79 -17.18
CA ARG A 334 22.79 -33.40 -16.38
C ARG A 334 22.44 -32.85 -14.99
N LYS A 335 23.31 -33.19 -14.03
CA LYS A 335 23.35 -32.82 -12.60
C LYS A 335 23.69 -31.31 -12.47
N SER A 336 23.51 -30.58 -11.36
CA SER A 336 23.20 -30.86 -9.95
C SER A 336 22.57 -29.57 -9.36
N CYS A 337 21.66 -29.60 -8.38
CA CYS A 337 22.08 -29.59 -6.97
C CYS A 337 20.97 -30.13 -6.02
N CYS A 338 21.34 -31.16 -5.25
CA CYS A 338 20.80 -31.52 -3.94
C CYS A 338 19.28 -31.67 -3.74
N ILE A 339 18.79 -32.90 -3.96
CA ILE A 339 17.65 -33.45 -3.21
C ILE A 339 18.10 -33.73 -1.76
N VAL A 340 17.77 -32.85 -0.82
CA VAL A 340 17.69 -33.13 0.63
C VAL A 340 16.47 -32.36 1.19
N ASN A 341 15.76 -32.96 2.15
CA ASN A 341 14.49 -32.48 2.75
C ASN A 341 13.26 -32.48 1.83
N THR A 342 13.04 -33.62 1.17
CA THR A 342 11.76 -34.02 0.56
C THR A 342 10.70 -34.32 1.65
N LEU A 343 10.17 -33.28 2.31
CA LEU A 343 8.89 -33.34 3.05
C LEU A 343 8.29 -31.95 3.38
N THR A 344 9.09 -30.89 3.41
CA THR A 344 8.61 -29.50 3.70
C THR A 344 8.33 -28.67 2.44
N LEU A 345 8.86 -29.04 1.28
CA LEU A 345 8.80 -28.19 0.08
C LEU A 345 7.40 -28.06 -0.56
N LYS A 346 6.53 -29.07 -0.43
CA LYS A 346 5.17 -29.02 -1.01
C LYS A 346 4.26 -28.00 -0.31
N GLN A 347 4.48 -27.71 0.98
CA GLN A 347 3.76 -26.63 1.66
C GLN A 347 4.24 -25.25 1.20
N LEU A 348 5.56 -25.09 1.00
CA LEU A 348 6.15 -23.84 0.49
C LEU A 348 5.69 -23.48 -0.93
N GLN A 349 5.40 -24.47 -1.78
CA GLN A 349 4.86 -24.20 -3.12
C GLN A 349 3.41 -23.68 -3.08
N GLY A 350 2.53 -24.24 -2.24
CA GLY A 350 1.21 -23.66 -1.97
C GLY A 350 1.31 -22.23 -1.40
N LEU A 351 2.23 -22.03 -0.46
CA LEU A 351 2.59 -20.73 0.11
C LEU A 351 3.36 -19.79 -0.85
N SER A 352 3.50 -20.13 -2.14
CA SER A 352 3.96 -19.20 -3.18
C SER A 352 2.79 -18.62 -3.97
N VAL A 353 1.74 -19.42 -4.24
CA VAL A 353 0.72 -19.09 -5.24
C VAL A 353 -0.30 -18.07 -4.74
N VAL A 354 -0.84 -18.27 -3.53
CA VAL A 354 -1.69 -17.29 -2.84
C VAL A 354 -0.94 -15.95 -2.65
N TRP A 355 0.39 -16.00 -2.63
CA TRP A 355 1.26 -14.92 -2.19
C TRP A 355 1.82 -14.09 -3.35
N HIS A 356 1.89 -14.66 -4.56
CA HIS A 356 2.08 -13.89 -5.79
C HIS A 356 0.87 -12.99 -6.10
N VAL A 357 -0.33 -13.38 -5.67
CA VAL A 357 -1.58 -12.65 -5.93
C VAL A 357 -1.60 -11.30 -5.22
N PHE A 358 -1.13 -11.23 -3.96
CA PHE A 358 -1.20 -10.01 -3.17
C PHE A 358 -0.17 -8.94 -3.55
N PHE A 359 0.94 -9.33 -4.19
CA PHE A 359 2.00 -8.38 -4.53
C PHE A 359 1.88 -7.73 -5.91
N LEU A 360 0.92 -8.16 -6.74
CA LEU A 360 0.64 -7.57 -8.07
C LEU A 360 -0.31 -6.36 -8.01
N HIS A 361 -0.61 -5.82 -6.83
CA HIS A 361 -1.70 -4.84 -6.66
C HIS A 361 -1.33 -3.50 -6.00
N VAL A 362 -0.03 -3.16 -5.96
CA VAL A 362 0.47 -1.84 -5.48
C VAL A 362 0.90 -0.95 -6.65
N THR A 363 0.02 -0.80 -7.63
CA THR A 363 0.10 0.20 -8.70
C THR A 363 -1.29 0.77 -8.97
N GLY A 364 -1.48 2.05 -8.69
CA GLY A 364 -2.73 2.80 -8.94
C GLY A 364 -3.78 2.70 -7.82
N ASP A 365 -3.82 3.69 -6.92
CA ASP A 365 -4.70 4.88 -7.05
C ASP A 365 -5.09 5.43 -5.66
N ASN A 366 -4.37 6.42 -5.13
CA ASN A 366 -4.75 7.07 -3.87
C ASN A 366 -4.28 8.54 -3.74
N LEU A 367 -5.16 9.50 -4.05
CA LEU A 367 -4.94 10.92 -3.72
C LEU A 367 -6.23 11.61 -3.25
N SER A 368 -6.79 11.15 -2.11
CA SER A 368 -7.88 11.86 -1.41
C SER A 368 -8.05 11.43 0.06
N TYR A 369 -7.11 11.78 0.96
CA TYR A 369 -7.33 11.58 2.41
C TYR A 369 -6.82 12.69 3.35
N MET A 370 -6.38 13.85 2.84
CA MET A 370 -5.93 14.98 3.67
C MET A 370 -7.05 15.74 4.43
N ARG A 371 -8.33 15.31 4.32
CA ARG A 371 -9.48 16.07 4.85
C ARG A 371 -10.11 15.59 6.16
N HIS A 372 -9.73 14.43 6.68
CA HIS A 372 -10.35 13.87 7.91
C HIS A 372 -9.58 14.15 9.22
N TYR A 373 -8.45 14.85 9.16
CA TYR A 373 -7.62 15.16 10.34
C TYR A 373 -7.35 16.65 10.61
N PHE A 374 -7.77 17.57 9.74
CA PHE A 374 -7.60 19.01 9.93
C PHE A 374 -8.93 19.77 9.77
N PRO A 375 -9.23 20.78 10.60
CA PRO A 375 -10.46 21.57 10.51
C PRO A 375 -10.44 22.51 9.29
N PRO A 376 -11.62 22.91 8.76
CA PRO A 376 -11.69 23.73 7.56
C PRO A 376 -11.43 25.21 7.85
N ILE A 377 -10.38 25.78 7.24
CA ILE A 377 -10.17 27.24 7.18
C ILE A 377 -10.13 27.67 5.70
N GLY A 378 -11.08 28.55 5.32
CA GLY A 378 -10.92 29.57 4.28
C GLY A 378 -10.66 29.16 2.81
N ASN A 379 -11.70 29.25 1.98
CA ASN A 379 -11.67 29.64 0.55
C ASN A 379 -10.47 29.24 -0.33
N ILE A 380 -10.61 28.15 -1.07
CA ILE A 380 -9.63 27.70 -2.07
C ILE A 380 -9.98 28.23 -3.47
N THR A 381 -9.33 29.32 -3.88
CA THR A 381 -9.29 29.78 -5.29
C THR A 381 -8.11 29.15 -6.07
N ALA A 382 -7.23 28.42 -5.39
CA ALA A 382 -5.91 27.99 -5.89
C ALA A 382 -5.87 26.72 -6.79
N VAL A 383 -7.01 26.12 -7.17
CA VAL A 383 -7.02 24.87 -7.96
C VAL A 383 -6.73 25.07 -9.46
N LEU A 384 -6.88 26.29 -9.98
CA LEU A 384 -6.73 26.56 -11.42
C LEU A 384 -5.27 26.74 -11.91
N VAL A 385 -4.31 26.99 -11.01
CA VAL A 385 -2.90 27.22 -11.39
C VAL A 385 -2.10 25.90 -11.44
N LEU A 386 -2.29 25.00 -10.46
CA LEU A 386 -1.61 23.69 -10.42
C LEU A 386 -1.89 22.79 -11.63
N LYS A 387 -3.04 22.98 -12.30
CA LYS A 387 -3.42 22.22 -13.51
C LYS A 387 -2.56 22.54 -14.75
N ARG A 388 -1.67 23.55 -14.66
CA ARG A 388 -0.77 23.97 -15.75
C ARG A 388 0.71 23.63 -15.49
N ILE A 389 1.06 23.21 -14.27
CA ILE A 389 2.47 22.94 -13.87
C ILE A 389 2.69 21.43 -13.65
N CYS A 390 1.73 20.70 -13.07
CA CYS A 390 1.96 19.31 -12.64
C CYS A 390 1.40 18.21 -13.56
N GLY A 391 0.92 18.52 -14.76
CA GLY A 391 0.63 17.50 -15.80
C GLY A 391 -0.42 16.40 -15.49
N LEU A 392 -1.09 16.41 -14.32
CA LEU A 392 -1.99 15.33 -13.90
C LEU A 392 -3.26 15.20 -14.79
N ARG A 393 -3.15 14.36 -15.83
CA ARG A 393 -4.26 13.70 -16.52
C ARG A 393 -3.81 12.35 -17.09
N THR A 394 -4.02 11.25 -16.35
CA THR A 394 -4.32 9.91 -16.92
C THR A 394 -4.68 8.92 -15.80
N LEU A 395 -5.97 8.81 -15.50
CA LEU A 395 -6.59 7.61 -14.89
C LEU A 395 -7.91 7.31 -15.61
N THR A 396 -7.84 7.38 -16.94
CA THR A 396 -8.98 7.28 -17.85
C THR A 396 -8.51 6.61 -19.14
N ASN A 397 -8.33 5.29 -19.12
CA ASN A 397 -8.68 4.35 -20.20
C ASN A 397 -8.09 2.94 -20.01
N LEU A 398 -8.82 2.10 -19.29
CA LEU A 398 -9.22 0.79 -19.83
C LEU A 398 -10.75 0.67 -19.60
N GLY A 399 -11.52 1.22 -20.54
CA GLY A 399 -12.99 1.25 -20.51
C GLY A 399 -13.59 2.50 -19.85
N MET A 400 -13.55 3.65 -20.53
CA MET A 400 -14.22 4.89 -20.10
C MET A 400 -15.41 5.25 -21.00
N LEU A 401 -16.51 5.68 -20.37
CA LEU A 401 -17.59 6.37 -21.07
C LEU A 401 -17.21 7.85 -21.30
N GLU A 402 -17.52 8.38 -22.48
CA GLU A 402 -17.46 9.82 -22.76
C GLU A 402 -18.51 10.58 -21.94
N VAL A 403 -18.17 11.79 -21.47
CA VAL A 403 -19.17 12.79 -21.06
C VAL A 403 -18.76 14.17 -21.57
N HIS A 404 -19.43 14.61 -22.63
CA HIS A 404 -19.48 16.00 -23.05
C HIS A 404 -20.54 16.77 -22.28
N CYS A 405 -20.39 18.10 -22.29
CA CYS A 405 -21.50 19.04 -22.12
C CYS A 405 -21.04 20.39 -22.71
N ASN A 406 -21.65 21.51 -22.36
CA ASN A 406 -21.35 22.81 -22.98
C ASN A 406 -21.56 23.99 -22.05
N PHE A 407 -20.56 24.86 -21.92
CA PHE A 407 -20.62 26.06 -21.07
C PHE A 407 -21.76 27.01 -21.48
N THR A 408 -22.45 27.57 -20.47
CA THR A 408 -23.23 28.80 -20.62
C THR A 408 -22.84 29.78 -19.51
N VAL A 409 -22.50 31.01 -19.90
CA VAL A 409 -22.01 32.07 -19.02
C VAL A 409 -23.20 32.82 -18.40
N TYR A 410 -23.14 33.09 -17.09
CA TYR A 410 -23.96 34.14 -16.47
C TYR A 410 -23.09 35.34 -16.07
N ARG A 411 -23.51 36.51 -16.56
CA ARG A 411 -22.82 37.80 -16.46
C ARG A 411 -23.21 38.47 -15.14
N ASN A 412 -22.23 38.89 -14.34
CA ASN A 412 -22.48 39.53 -13.05
C ASN A 412 -23.05 40.96 -13.22
N PRO A 413 -24.26 41.30 -12.71
CA PRO A 413 -24.82 42.64 -12.83
C PRO A 413 -24.34 43.58 -11.72
N SER A 414 -23.43 44.49 -12.10
CA SER A 414 -23.36 45.89 -11.65
C SER A 414 -23.34 46.24 -10.15
N ASN A 415 -22.19 46.77 -9.72
CA ASN A 415 -22.04 48.09 -9.08
C ASN A 415 -23.26 48.73 -8.38
N LYS A 416 -23.14 48.93 -7.06
CA LYS A 416 -23.60 50.19 -6.43
C LYS A 416 -22.51 50.82 -5.57
N LYS A 417 -22.49 52.15 -5.59
CA LYS A 417 -21.39 53.01 -5.13
C LYS A 417 -21.43 53.27 -3.62
N ALA A 418 -20.28 53.60 -3.04
CA ALA A 418 -20.21 54.27 -1.75
C ALA A 418 -20.76 55.71 -1.84
N PRO A 419 -21.34 56.26 -0.75
CA PRO A 419 -21.58 57.69 -0.62
C PRO A 419 -20.35 58.39 0.00
N GLN A 420 -19.89 59.47 -0.64
CA GLN A 420 -19.07 60.48 0.02
C GLN A 420 -19.95 61.48 0.77
N SER A 421 -19.39 62.12 1.79
CA SER A 421 -20.04 63.14 2.61
C SER A 421 -20.25 64.47 1.87
N LYS A 422 -21.35 65.14 2.19
CA LYS A 422 -21.41 66.58 2.47
C LYS A 422 -22.29 66.82 3.69
#